data_AF-A0A553ZS29-F1
#
_entry.id   AF-A0A553ZS29-F1
#
_cell.length_a   1.000
_cell.length_b   1.000
_cell.length_c   1.000
_cell.angle_alpha   90.00
_cell.angle_beta   90.00
_cell.angle_gamma   90.00
#
_symmetry.space_group_name_H-M   'P 1'
#
loop_
_entity.id
_entity.type
_entity.pdbx_description
1 polymer ?
#
loop_
_entity_poly.entity_id
_entity_poly.type
_entity_poly.pdbx_seq_one_letter_code
_entity_poly.pdbx_strand_id
1 'polypeptide(L)' 'PMKLYKTLDRREALKDADFVTTQLRVGQLPARELDERIPLSHGYLGQETNGAGGLFKGLRTIPVIFDIVKDVEELCPN' A
#
# COMPACT_ATOMS: atom_id res chain seq x y z
N PRO A 1 -10.44 5.61 -28.16
CA PRO A 1 -11.03 6.16 -26.92
C PRO A 1 -10.73 5.21 -25.75
N MET A 2 -10.46 5.72 -24.55
CA MET A 2 -10.15 4.91 -23.36
C MET A 2 -11.44 4.42 -22.69
N LYS A 3 -11.45 3.16 -22.21
CA LYS A 3 -12.56 2.59 -21.41
C LYS A 3 -12.18 2.60 -19.93
N LEU A 4 -13.13 2.96 -19.06
CA LEU A 4 -12.93 3.05 -17.61
C LEU A 4 -13.78 1.99 -16.90
N TYR A 5 -13.18 1.30 -15.93
CA TYR A 5 -13.82 0.29 -15.09
C TYR A 5 -13.53 0.58 -13.61
N LYS A 6 -14.39 0.07 -12.71
CA LYS A 6 -14.19 0.11 -11.26
C LYS A 6 -14.64 -1.21 -10.65
N THR A 7 -13.86 -1.75 -9.72
CA THR A 7 -14.20 -2.98 -9.00
C THR A 7 -13.52 -2.96 -7.62
N LEU A 8 -14.08 -3.74 -6.68
CA LEU A 8 -13.42 -4.09 -5.42
C LEU A 8 -12.78 -5.47 -5.47
N ASP A 9 -13.02 -6.23 -6.55
CA ASP A 9 -12.32 -7.47 -6.84
C ASP A 9 -10.98 -7.15 -7.52
N ARG A 10 -9.89 -7.29 -6.75
CA ARG A 10 -8.55 -7.04 -7.26
C ARG A 10 -8.18 -8.00 -8.39
N ARG A 11 -8.62 -9.25 -8.36
CA ARG A 11 -8.22 -10.24 -9.38
C ARG A 11 -8.88 -9.94 -10.72
N GLU A 12 -10.13 -9.47 -10.71
CA GLU A 12 -10.76 -8.92 -11.92
C GLU A 12 -10.00 -7.69 -12.46
N ALA A 13 -9.51 -6.81 -11.59
CA ALA A 13 -8.79 -5.61 -12.00
C ALA A 13 -7.39 -5.90 -12.60
N LEU A 14 -6.75 -6.99 -12.17
CA LEU A 14 -5.40 -7.38 -12.60
C LEU A 14 -5.38 -8.23 -13.87
N LYS A 15 -6.48 -8.92 -14.19
CA LYS A 15 -6.54 -9.84 -15.32
C LYS A 15 -6.13 -9.14 -16.62
N ASP A 16 -5.14 -9.72 -17.31
CA ASP A 16 -4.61 -9.24 -18.60
C ASP A 16 -4.03 -7.81 -18.57
N ALA A 17 -3.66 -7.27 -17.41
CA ALA A 17 -3.10 -5.92 -17.28
C ALA A 17 -1.63 -5.85 -17.72
N ASP A 18 -1.27 -4.92 -18.60
CA ASP A 18 0.14 -4.67 -19.00
C ASP A 18 0.92 -3.84 -17.96
N PHE A 19 0.21 -3.04 -17.14
CA PHE A 19 0.81 -2.18 -16.13
C PHE A 19 -0.05 -2.15 -14.87
N VAL A 20 0.61 -2.27 -13.71
CA VAL A 20 -0.03 -2.19 -12.40
C VAL A 20 0.58 -1.04 -11.62
N THR A 21 -0.26 -0.10 -11.18
CA THR A 21 0.16 1.01 -10.32
C THR A 21 -0.47 0.85 -8.94
N THR A 22 0.31 1.13 -7.89
CA THR A 22 -0.17 1.03 -6.50
C THR A 22 -0.13 2.40 -5.83
N GLN A 23 -1.28 2.82 -5.33
CA GLN A 23 -1.45 4.07 -4.56
C GLN A 23 -2.28 3.80 -3.30
N LEU A 24 -1.85 2.81 -2.53
CA LEU A 24 -2.56 2.31 -1.36
C LEU A 24 -1.97 2.86 -0.05
N ARG A 25 -2.81 2.91 0.98
CA ARG A 25 -2.43 3.31 2.34
C ARG A 25 -2.99 2.32 3.35
N VAL A 26 -2.21 1.30 3.72
CA VAL A 26 -2.65 0.30 4.69
C VAL A 26 -2.84 0.94 6.06
N GLY A 27 -4.05 0.83 6.61
CA GLY A 27 -4.46 1.50 7.85
C GLY A 27 -4.90 2.96 7.68
N GLN A 28 -4.87 3.49 6.46
CA GLN A 28 -5.39 4.82 6.10
C GLN A 28 -4.78 5.96 6.96
N LEU A 29 -5.46 7.11 7.05
CA LEU A 29 -5.03 8.23 7.88
C LEU A 29 -4.98 7.91 9.38
N PRO A 30 -5.87 7.09 9.97
CA PRO A 30 -5.79 6.74 11.39
C PRO A 30 -4.47 6.05 11.76
N ALA A 31 -3.95 5.14 10.92
CA ALA A 31 -2.67 4.52 11.19
C ALA A 31 -1.50 5.50 11.03
N ARG A 32 -1.57 6.40 10.03
CA ARG A 32 -0.58 7.47 9.87
C ARG A 32 -0.53 8.40 11.09
N GLU A 33 -1.70 8.72 11.65
CA GLU A 33 -1.77 9.53 12.87
C GLU A 33 -1.01 8.85 14.02
N LEU A 34 -1.11 7.53 14.16
CA LEU A 34 -0.34 6.78 15.16
C LEU A 34 1.17 6.78 14.84
N ASP A 35 1.53 6.60 13.57
CA ASP A 35 2.93 6.65 13.11
C ASP A 35 3.62 7.98 13.45
N GLU A 36 2.87 9.08 13.44
CA GLU A 36 3.37 10.42 13.76
C GLU A 36 3.27 10.73 15.27
N ARG A 37 2.16 10.39 15.93
CA ARG A 37 1.94 10.77 17.34
C ARG A 37 2.71 9.92 18.34
N ILE A 38 2.83 8.60 18.11
CA ILE A 38 3.50 7.71 19.08
C ILE A 38 4.99 8.10 19.22
N PRO A 39 5.80 8.18 18.14
CA PRO A 39 7.20 8.57 18.29
C PRO A 39 7.37 9.96 18.88
N LEU A 40 6.49 10.91 18.48
CA LEU A 40 6.48 12.27 19.00
C LEU A 40 6.24 12.31 20.52
N SER A 41 5.34 11.46 21.03
CA SER A 41 5.10 11.34 22.48
C SER A 41 6.30 10.86 23.29
N HIS A 42 7.28 10.24 22.61
CA HIS A 42 8.55 9.79 23.18
C HIS A 42 9.74 10.72 22.87
N GLY A 43 9.49 11.91 22.31
CA GLY A 43 10.55 12.88 21.97
C GLY A 43 11.30 12.57 20.67
N TYR A 44 10.80 11.64 19.85
CA TYR A 44 11.37 11.31 18.54
C TYR A 44 10.56 11.94 17.41
N LEU A 45 11.18 12.06 16.23
CA LEU A 45 10.47 12.49 15.03
C LEU A 45 9.38 11.48 14.65
N GLY A 46 8.12 11.94 14.64
CA GLY A 46 7.01 11.25 14.02
C GLY A 46 6.81 11.73 12.58
N GLN A 47 7.15 10.89 11.60
CA GLN A 47 6.99 11.21 10.19
C GLN A 47 6.66 9.95 9.39
N GLU A 48 5.87 10.11 8.33
CA GLU A 48 5.27 9.03 7.56
C GLU A 48 6.25 8.00 6.95
N THR A 49 7.43 8.43 6.52
CA THR A 49 8.40 7.66 5.72
C THR A 49 9.77 7.53 6.37
N ASN A 50 9.99 8.17 7.52
CA ASN A 50 11.26 8.23 8.22
C ASN A 50 11.07 7.87 9.70
N GLY A 51 12.13 7.35 10.33
CA GLY A 51 12.09 6.95 11.74
C GLY A 51 11.11 5.82 12.02
N ALA A 52 10.60 5.78 13.25
CA ALA A 52 9.68 4.73 13.69
C ALA A 52 8.37 4.72 12.88
N GLY A 53 7.81 5.89 12.56
CA GLY A 53 6.60 5.99 11.74
C GLY A 53 6.77 5.37 10.36
N GLY A 54 7.87 5.70 9.67
CA GLY A 54 8.26 5.07 8.40
C GLY A 54 8.41 3.56 8.48
N LEU A 55 9.03 3.05 9.55
CA LEU A 55 9.16 1.61 9.78
C LEU A 55 7.79 0.93 9.89
N PHE A 56 6.87 1.45 10.71
CA PHE A 56 5.54 0.87 10.88
C PHE A 56 4.69 0.97 9.60
N LYS A 57 4.79 2.06 8.84
CA LYS A 57 4.18 2.16 7.50
C LYS A 57 4.71 1.05 6.58
N GLY A 58 6.01 0.83 6.56
CA GLY A 58 6.65 -0.26 5.81
C GLY A 58 6.12 -1.63 6.22
N LEU A 59 6.12 -1.93 7.52
CA LEU A 59 5.65 -3.21 8.07
C LEU A 59 4.18 -3.51 7.72
N ARG A 60 3.32 -2.50 7.66
CA ARG A 60 1.92 -2.68 7.21
C ARG A 60 1.78 -2.84 5.70
N THR A 61 2.64 -2.18 4.92
CA THR A 61 2.50 -2.09 3.45
C THR A 61 3.14 -3.27 2.74
N ILE A 62 4.32 -3.71 3.17
CA ILE A 62 5.11 -4.76 2.51
C ILE A 62 4.31 -6.06 2.32
N PRO A 63 3.60 -6.62 3.32
CA PRO A 63 2.83 -7.84 3.12
C PRO A 63 1.75 -7.72 2.04
N VAL A 64 1.04 -6.59 2.00
CA VAL A 64 0.00 -6.33 0.98
C VAL A 64 0.61 -6.21 -0.42
N ILE A 65 1.78 -5.58 -0.54
CA ILE A 65 2.50 -5.53 -1.83
C ILE A 65 2.92 -6.93 -2.27
N PHE A 66 3.42 -7.79 -1.39
CA PHE A 66 3.75 -9.17 -1.74
C PHE A 66 2.53 -9.97 -2.20
N ASP A 67 1.35 -9.74 -1.60
CA ASP A 67 0.13 -10.40 -2.07
C ASP A 67 -0.33 -9.88 -3.44
N ILE A 68 -0.17 -8.58 -3.72
CA ILE A 68 -0.41 -8.02 -5.06
C ILE A 68 0.58 -8.61 -6.08
N VAL A 69 1.87 -8.71 -5.74
CA VAL A 69 2.90 -9.30 -6.62
C VAL A 69 2.55 -10.74 -7.00
N LYS A 70 2.12 -11.57 -6.04
CA LYS A 70 1.68 -12.95 -6.33
C LYS A 70 0.49 -12.98 -7.30
N ASP A 71 -0.52 -12.12 -7.08
CA ASP A 71 -1.66 -12.04 -8.00
C ASP A 71 -1.22 -11.58 -9.40
N VAL A 72 -0.26 -10.64 -9.48
CA VAL A 72 0.30 -10.15 -10.76
C VAL A 72 1.05 -11.26 -11.51
N GLU A 73 1.93 -11.99 -10.82
CA GLU A 73 2.67 -13.13 -11.38
C GLU A 73 1.74 -14.23 -11.90
N GLU A 74 0.56 -14.39 -11.31
CA GLU A 74 -0.44 -15.38 -11.73
C GLU A 74 -1.34 -14.88 -12.88
N LEU A 75 -1.85 -13.66 -12.80
CA LEU A 75 -2.96 -13.16 -13.64
C LEU A 75 -2.51 -12.29 -14.81
N CYS A 76 -1.33 -11.70 -14.73
CA CYS A 76 -0.75 -10.84 -15.76
C CYS A 76 0.79 -10.95 -15.76
N PRO A 77 1.35 -12.11 -16.16
CA PRO A 77 2.78 -12.38 -16.08
C PRO A 77 3.66 -11.68 -17.14
N ASN A 78 3.07 -10.90 -18.04
CA ASN A 78 3.74 -10.31 -19.21
C ASN A 78 3.83 -8.80 -19.11
#